data_AF-A0A850MBR8-F1
#
_entry.id   AF-A0A850MBR8-F1
#
_cell.length_a   1.000
_cell.length_b   1.000
_cell.length_c   1.000
_cell.angle_alpha   90.00
_cell.angle_beta   90.00
_cell.angle_gamma   90.00
#
_symmetry.space_group_name_H-M   'P 1'
#
loop_
_entity.id
_entity.type
_entity.pdbx_description
1 polymer ?
#
loop_
_entity_poly.entity_id
_entity_poly.type
_entity_poly.pdbx_seq_one_letter_code
_entity_poly.pdbx_strand_id
1 'polypeptide(L)'
;MKLTFLNMPYDFSEHFCLLIVPQDQWKKRDKEKISQRTFVEYISASKHTECHICMTCLICRGLWDLFDPENPGEYTPLCTACKKLLKVFKRLRGKGEAVLLFAHTDLEAEELKKFTDYILELDKVKKFYMLQLKYFRVHPRNFEIGLKLENASIHPKDFVKIEHKKLKKSNFIDLLNENKIDYKVLYEVSKDKYY
;
A
#
# COMPACT_ATOMS: atom_id res chain seq x y z
N MET A 1 -9.22 -17.85 24.39
CA MET A 1 -7.74 -17.87 24.31
C MET A 1 -7.31 -16.65 23.51
N LYS A 2 -6.83 -15.59 24.16
CA LYS A 2 -6.24 -14.44 23.46
C LYS A 2 -4.85 -14.86 23.03
N LEU A 3 -4.63 -15.07 21.74
CA LEU A 3 -3.29 -15.27 21.23
C LEU A 3 -2.56 -13.92 21.37
N THR A 4 -1.74 -13.78 22.41
CA THR A 4 -0.75 -12.69 22.54
C THR A 4 0.39 -12.91 21.56
N PHE A 5 0.08 -12.87 20.27
CA PHE A 5 1.07 -12.47 19.28
C PHE A 5 1.03 -10.93 19.23
N LEU A 6 2.15 -10.30 18.86
CA LEU A 6 2.22 -8.88 18.44
C LEU A 6 2.54 -7.84 19.52
N ASN A 7 3.63 -8.05 20.25
CA ASN A 7 4.67 -7.02 20.33
C ASN A 7 5.84 -7.47 19.45
N MET A 8 5.57 -7.76 18.18
CA MET A 8 6.64 -8.06 17.23
C MET A 8 7.16 -6.74 16.66
N PRO A 9 8.38 -6.30 17.01
CA PRO A 9 8.98 -5.08 16.49
C PRO A 9 9.53 -5.31 15.07
N TYR A 10 8.83 -6.07 14.24
CA TYR A 10 9.26 -6.33 12.87
C TYR A 10 8.67 -5.27 11.95
N ASP A 11 9.54 -4.42 11.41
CA ASP A 11 9.21 -3.65 10.22
C ASP A 11 9.20 -4.60 9.02
N PHE A 12 8.11 -4.58 8.27
CA PHE A 12 8.01 -5.36 7.03
C PHE A 12 9.00 -4.81 6.00
N SER A 13 9.54 -5.70 5.16
CA SER A 13 10.47 -5.27 4.10
C SER A 13 9.77 -4.49 3.00
N GLU A 14 8.46 -4.65 2.84
CA GLU A 14 7.68 -4.06 1.76
C GLU A 14 6.46 -3.35 2.32
N HIS A 15 6.10 -2.25 1.66
CA HIS A 15 4.89 -1.51 1.97
C HIS A 15 4.28 -0.95 0.69
N PHE A 16 2.99 -1.20 0.49
CA PHE A 16 2.19 -0.52 -0.52
C PHE A 16 1.19 0.38 0.20
N CYS A 17 1.19 1.67 -0.16
CA CYS A 17 0.31 2.66 0.44
C CYS A 17 -0.50 3.36 -0.65
N LEU A 18 -1.82 3.39 -0.48
CA LEU A 18 -2.76 3.94 -1.45
C LEU A 18 -3.75 4.88 -0.78
N LEU A 19 -3.94 6.06 -1.36
CA LEU A 19 -5.00 7.00 -1.00
C LEU A 19 -5.78 7.39 -2.24
N ILE A 20 -7.04 6.94 -2.32
CA ILE A 20 -7.94 7.22 -3.44
C ILE A 20 -8.80 8.44 -3.11
N VAL A 21 -8.76 9.43 -3.98
CA VAL A 21 -9.41 10.73 -3.77
C VAL A 21 -10.63 10.88 -4.68
N PRO A 22 -11.78 11.30 -4.13
CA PRO A 22 -13.00 11.58 -4.89
C PRO A 22 -12.82 12.65 -5.97
N GLN A 23 -13.63 12.53 -7.02
CA GLN A 23 -13.98 13.65 -7.90
C GLN A 23 -14.89 14.66 -7.21
N ASP A 24 -15.94 14.15 -6.57
CA ASP A 24 -16.96 14.91 -5.85
C ASP A 24 -17.19 14.27 -4.48
N GLN A 25 -17.86 14.98 -3.57
CA GLN A 25 -18.10 14.47 -2.21
C GLN A 25 -18.73 13.07 -2.24
N TRP A 26 -18.06 12.08 -1.63
CA TRP A 26 -18.58 10.72 -1.53
C TRP A 26 -19.59 10.60 -0.41
N LYS A 27 -20.62 9.79 -0.67
CA LYS A 27 -21.46 9.24 0.40
C LYS A 27 -20.76 8.03 1.01
N LYS A 28 -21.12 7.66 2.24
CA LYS A 28 -20.57 6.48 2.94
C LYS A 28 -20.58 5.21 2.06
N ARG A 29 -21.69 4.95 1.36
CA ARG A 29 -21.84 3.82 0.43
C ARG A 29 -20.85 3.84 -0.74
N ASP A 30 -20.50 5.02 -1.24
CA ASP A 30 -19.54 5.16 -2.33
C ASP A 30 -18.14 4.75 -1.86
N LYS A 31 -17.74 5.25 -0.68
CA LYS A 31 -16.48 4.90 -0.03
C LYS A 31 -16.38 3.40 0.24
N GLU A 32 -17.42 2.80 0.80
CA GLU A 32 -17.48 1.35 1.05
C GLU A 32 -17.35 0.54 -0.24
N LYS A 33 -18.11 0.91 -1.28
CA LYS A 33 -18.08 0.24 -2.59
C LYS A 33 -16.69 0.34 -3.25
N ILE A 34 -16.07 1.52 -3.21
CA ILE A 34 -14.73 1.74 -3.78
C ILE A 34 -13.69 0.95 -2.99
N SER A 35 -13.75 1.00 -1.66
CA SER A 35 -12.83 0.26 -0.78
C SER A 35 -12.90 -1.25 -1.04
N GLN A 36 -14.11 -1.84 -1.00
CA GLN A 36 -14.31 -3.27 -1.23
C GLN A 36 -13.85 -3.71 -2.61
N ARG A 37 -14.16 -2.95 -3.66
CA ARG A 37 -13.72 -3.35 -5.01
C ARG A 37 -12.21 -3.18 -5.20
N THR A 38 -11.62 -2.12 -4.65
CA THR A 38 -10.17 -1.92 -4.66
C THR A 38 -9.46 -3.09 -3.99
N PHE A 39 -9.99 -3.58 -2.86
CA PHE A 39 -9.48 -4.76 -2.17
C PHE A 39 -9.50 -6.01 -3.06
N VAL A 40 -10.63 -6.28 -3.74
CA VAL A 40 -10.76 -7.45 -4.63
C VAL A 40 -9.77 -7.37 -5.80
N GLU A 41 -9.67 -6.22 -6.45
CA GLU A 41 -8.75 -6.03 -7.58
C GLU A 41 -7.28 -6.12 -7.16
N TYR A 42 -6.95 -5.62 -5.97
CA TYR A 42 -5.60 -5.76 -5.43
C TYR A 42 -5.22 -7.22 -5.18
N ILE A 43 -6.11 -7.99 -4.55
CA ILE A 43 -5.87 -9.43 -4.32
C ILE A 43 -5.68 -10.14 -5.65
N SER A 44 -6.56 -9.87 -6.63
CA SER A 44 -6.46 -10.43 -7.98
C SER A 44 -5.12 -10.09 -8.64
N ALA A 45 -4.67 -8.84 -8.52
CA ALA A 45 -3.41 -8.36 -9.07
C ALA A 45 -2.18 -8.95 -8.37
N SER A 46 -2.22 -9.14 -7.05
CA SER A 46 -1.07 -9.65 -6.28
C SER A 46 -0.66 -11.10 -6.60
N LYS A 47 -1.42 -11.82 -7.46
CA LYS A 47 -1.10 -13.17 -7.97
C LYS A 47 -0.82 -14.25 -6.90
N HIS A 48 -1.23 -14.04 -5.66
CA HIS A 48 -0.91 -14.97 -4.55
C HIS A 48 -1.78 -16.23 -4.50
N THR A 49 -2.08 -16.82 -5.65
CA THR A 49 -2.73 -18.14 -5.78
C THR A 49 -1.75 -19.31 -5.65
N GLU A 50 -0.44 -19.06 -5.61
CA GLU A 50 0.59 -20.13 -5.69
C GLU A 50 0.83 -20.89 -4.38
N CYS A 51 0.36 -20.39 -3.23
CA CYS A 51 0.47 -21.06 -1.94
C CYS A 51 -0.89 -21.14 -1.25
N HIS A 52 -1.63 -22.25 -1.44
CA HIS A 52 -2.94 -22.46 -0.83
C HIS A 52 -2.93 -22.33 0.70
N ILE A 53 -1.83 -22.70 1.36
CA ILE A 53 -1.63 -22.58 2.82
C ILE A 53 -1.62 -21.11 3.25
N CYS A 54 -1.04 -20.24 2.42
CA CYS A 54 -0.91 -18.82 2.69
C CYS A 54 -2.28 -18.11 2.62
N MET A 55 -3.24 -18.65 1.85
CA MET A 55 -4.61 -18.13 1.75
C MET A 55 -5.54 -18.62 2.88
N THR A 56 -5.25 -19.76 3.52
CA THR A 56 -6.04 -20.28 4.64
C THR A 56 -5.54 -19.83 6.00
N CYS A 57 -4.25 -19.50 6.12
CA CYS A 57 -3.67 -18.95 7.34
C CYS A 57 -3.98 -17.45 7.47
N LEU A 58 -4.83 -17.07 8.44
CA LEU A 58 -5.22 -15.67 8.69
C LEU A 58 -4.02 -14.75 8.95
N ILE A 59 -2.97 -15.26 9.61
CA ILE A 59 -1.74 -14.52 9.87
C ILE A 59 -1.01 -14.25 8.55
N CYS A 60 -0.80 -15.28 7.73
CA CYS A 60 -0.15 -15.12 6.43
C CYS A 60 -0.95 -14.14 5.57
N ARG A 61 -2.26 -14.33 5.47
CA ARG A 61 -3.15 -13.44 4.70
C ARG A 61 -3.07 -11.99 5.16
N GLY A 62 -2.99 -11.74 6.47
CA GLY A 62 -2.82 -10.39 7.02
C GLY A 62 -1.49 -9.70 6.69
N LEU A 63 -0.51 -10.42 6.14
CA LEU A 63 0.70 -9.81 5.60
C LEU A 63 0.51 -9.27 4.18
N TRP A 64 -0.44 -9.83 3.42
CA TRP A 64 -0.61 -9.54 1.99
C TRP A 64 -1.84 -8.66 1.72
N ASP A 65 -2.91 -8.80 2.52
CA ASP A 65 -4.17 -8.10 2.29
C ASP A 65 -4.04 -6.58 2.44
N LEU A 66 -4.78 -5.83 1.61
CA LEU A 66 -5.03 -4.42 1.87
C LEU A 66 -5.82 -4.26 3.18
N PHE A 67 -5.39 -3.35 4.04
CA PHE A 67 -6.05 -3.03 5.30
C PHE A 67 -6.21 -1.52 5.47
N ASP A 68 -7.21 -1.13 6.28
CA ASP A 68 -7.38 0.25 6.72
C ASP A 68 -6.37 0.56 7.84
N PRO A 69 -5.37 1.42 7.60
CA PRO A 69 -4.39 1.74 8.62
C PRO A 69 -4.95 2.60 9.77
N GLU A 70 -6.19 3.12 9.69
CA GLU A 70 -6.86 3.77 10.82
C GLU A 70 -7.59 2.78 11.72
N ASN A 71 -7.88 1.58 11.22
CA ASN A 71 -8.52 0.50 11.96
C ASN A 71 -7.90 -0.86 11.56
N PRO A 72 -6.62 -1.10 11.91
CA PRO A 72 -5.94 -2.33 11.56
C PRO A 72 -6.61 -3.54 12.22
N GLY A 73 -6.65 -4.65 11.49
CA GLY A 73 -7.16 -5.91 12.02
C GLY A 73 -6.15 -6.56 12.97
N GLU A 74 -6.61 -7.57 13.71
CA GLU A 74 -5.76 -8.35 14.61
C GLU A 74 -4.56 -8.97 13.89
N TYR A 75 -4.74 -9.36 12.61
CA TYR A 75 -3.72 -10.03 11.81
C TYR A 75 -2.97 -9.09 10.84
N THR A 76 -3.34 -7.80 10.79
CA THR A 76 -2.73 -6.78 9.91
C THR A 76 -2.17 -5.60 10.75
N PRO A 77 -1.23 -5.87 11.68
CA PRO A 77 -0.76 -4.84 12.61
C PRO A 77 0.01 -3.72 11.91
N LEU A 78 -0.15 -2.48 12.39
CA LEU A 78 0.67 -1.35 11.96
C LEU A 78 2.11 -1.47 12.48
N CYS A 79 3.05 -1.77 11.60
CA CYS A 79 4.48 -1.68 11.89
C CYS A 79 4.94 -0.20 12.07
N THR A 80 6.21 0.02 12.42
CA THR A 80 6.75 1.37 12.66
C THR A 80 6.74 2.21 11.38
N ALA A 81 7.10 1.60 10.25
CA ALA A 81 7.02 2.27 8.94
C ALA A 81 5.57 2.67 8.58
N CYS A 82 4.60 1.76 8.71
CA CYS A 82 3.18 2.04 8.51
C CYS A 82 2.69 3.20 9.39
N LYS A 83 3.07 3.26 10.67
CA LYS A 83 2.69 4.38 11.56
C LYS A 83 3.22 5.72 11.07
N LYS A 84 4.44 5.77 10.51
CA LYS A 84 5.04 6.99 9.94
C LYS A 84 4.33 7.38 8.63
N LEU A 85 4.11 6.41 7.74
CA LEU A 85 3.41 6.62 6.47
C LEU A 85 1.97 7.08 6.67
N LEU A 86 1.27 6.53 7.65
CA LEU A 86 -0.09 6.96 8.01
C LEU A 86 -0.13 8.47 8.31
N LYS A 87 0.87 9.02 8.99
CA LYS A 87 0.95 10.48 9.24
C LYS A 87 1.16 11.27 7.95
N VAL A 88 1.91 10.74 6.98
CA VAL A 88 2.09 11.36 5.66
C VAL A 88 0.77 11.37 4.89
N PHE A 89 0.13 10.21 4.78
CA PHE A 89 -1.11 10.06 4.02
C PHE A 89 -2.31 10.78 4.66
N LYS A 90 -2.40 10.85 5.99
CA LYS A 90 -3.41 11.70 6.66
C LYS A 90 -3.24 13.18 6.33
N ARG A 91 -1.99 13.68 6.23
CA ARG A 91 -1.73 15.06 5.79
C ARG A 91 -2.14 15.30 4.34
N LEU A 92 -1.86 14.35 3.44
CA LEU A 92 -2.27 14.42 2.03
C LEU A 92 -3.79 14.37 1.86
N ARG A 93 -4.48 13.51 2.62
CA ARG A 93 -5.95 13.43 2.65
C ARG A 93 -6.60 14.75 3.07
N GLY A 94 -5.98 15.46 4.02
CA GLY A 94 -6.57 16.64 4.64
C GLY A 94 -7.90 16.30 5.33
N LYS A 95 -8.90 17.18 5.17
CA LYS A 95 -10.25 17.01 5.74
C LYS A 95 -11.25 16.34 4.77
N GLY A 96 -10.81 15.98 3.57
CA GLY A 96 -11.68 15.42 2.54
C GLY A 96 -12.00 13.94 2.78
N GLU A 97 -13.14 13.50 2.24
CA GLU A 97 -13.45 12.07 2.09
C GLU A 97 -12.41 11.41 1.19
N ALA A 98 -11.93 10.24 1.57
CA ALA A 98 -11.00 9.42 0.79
C ALA A 98 -10.98 7.97 1.30
N VAL A 99 -10.50 7.06 0.47
CA VAL A 99 -10.16 5.69 0.86
C VAL A 99 -8.66 5.62 1.08
N LEU A 100 -8.22 5.16 2.24
CA LEU A 100 -6.81 4.95 2.59
C LEU A 100 -6.59 3.48 2.88
N LEU A 101 -5.68 2.84 2.14
CA LEU A 101 -5.43 1.39 2.23
C LEU A 101 -3.93 1.13 2.16
N PHE A 102 -3.43 0.30 3.08
CA PHE A 102 -2.04 -0.15 3.15
C PHE A 102 -1.95 -1.66 2.95
N ALA A 103 -0.82 -2.17 2.49
CA ALA A 103 -0.45 -3.58 2.51
C ALA A 103 1.05 -3.72 2.78
N HIS A 104 1.49 -4.90 3.24
CA HIS A 104 2.91 -5.21 3.47
C HIS A 104 3.54 -6.01 2.31
N THR A 105 2.98 -5.86 1.11
CA THR A 105 3.50 -6.41 -0.15
C THR A 105 3.37 -5.37 -1.24
N ASP A 106 4.30 -5.36 -2.19
CA ASP A 106 4.22 -4.53 -3.39
C ASP A 106 3.43 -5.22 -4.51
N LEU A 107 3.20 -4.46 -5.58
CA LEU A 107 2.68 -4.95 -6.86
C LEU A 107 3.77 -4.75 -7.89
N GLU A 108 4.03 -5.78 -8.67
CA GLU A 108 4.90 -5.72 -9.84
C GLU A 108 4.30 -4.76 -10.91
N ALA A 109 5.13 -4.30 -11.85
CA ALA A 109 4.77 -3.19 -12.74
C ALA A 109 3.52 -3.47 -13.61
N GLU A 110 3.36 -4.70 -14.10
CA GLU A 110 2.23 -5.10 -14.95
C GLU A 110 0.91 -5.19 -14.16
N GLU A 111 0.98 -5.66 -12.92
CA GLU A 111 -0.11 -5.73 -11.95
C GLU A 111 -0.53 -4.32 -11.53
N LEU A 112 0.46 -3.47 -11.24
CA LEU A 112 0.25 -2.09 -10.87
C LEU A 112 -0.37 -1.28 -12.02
N LYS A 113 -0.02 -1.59 -13.27
CA LYS A 113 -0.64 -1.01 -14.46
C LYS A 113 -2.14 -1.34 -14.52
N LYS A 114 -2.50 -2.62 -14.43
CA LYS A 114 -3.91 -3.07 -14.40
C LYS A 114 -4.68 -2.43 -13.25
N PHE A 115 -4.07 -2.39 -12.07
CA PHE A 115 -4.66 -1.80 -10.88
C PHE A 115 -4.86 -0.27 -11.01
N THR A 116 -3.90 0.43 -11.64
CA THR A 116 -4.00 1.85 -11.97
C THR A 116 -5.14 2.11 -12.95
N ASP A 117 -5.21 1.33 -14.03
CA ASP A 117 -6.26 1.43 -15.03
C ASP A 117 -7.64 1.30 -14.36
N TYR A 118 -7.79 0.25 -13.55
CA TYR A 118 -8.99 0.01 -12.77
C TYR A 118 -9.40 1.20 -11.89
N ILE A 119 -8.51 1.68 -11.01
CA ILE A 119 -8.86 2.76 -10.05
C ILE A 119 -9.29 4.02 -10.81
N LEU A 120 -8.57 4.38 -11.87
CA LEU A 120 -8.83 5.59 -12.65
C LEU A 120 -9.94 5.44 -13.70
N GLU A 121 -10.51 4.25 -13.86
CA GLU A 121 -11.75 4.05 -14.63
C GLU A 121 -13.01 4.21 -13.76
N LEU A 122 -12.89 4.09 -12.43
CA LEU A 122 -14.02 4.33 -11.52
C LEU A 122 -14.49 5.80 -11.62
N ASP A 123 -15.71 6.02 -12.12
CA ASP A 123 -16.26 7.36 -12.41
C ASP A 123 -16.09 8.37 -11.28
N LYS A 124 -16.32 7.93 -10.03
CA LYS A 124 -16.29 8.79 -8.84
C LYS A 124 -14.90 9.09 -8.28
N VAL A 125 -13.85 8.48 -8.83
CA VAL A 125 -12.46 8.74 -8.46
C VAL A 125 -11.90 9.89 -9.30
N LYS A 126 -11.09 10.77 -8.71
CA LYS A 126 -10.35 11.82 -9.44
C LYS A 126 -8.92 11.43 -9.72
N LYS A 127 -8.27 10.94 -8.67
CA LYS A 127 -6.85 10.66 -8.59
C LYS A 127 -6.58 9.71 -7.44
N PHE A 128 -5.38 9.16 -7.40
CA PHE A 128 -4.87 8.47 -6.23
C PHE A 128 -3.45 8.95 -5.91
N TYR A 129 -3.05 8.76 -4.66
CA TYR A 129 -1.67 8.81 -4.22
C TYR A 129 -1.19 7.39 -3.97
N MET A 130 -0.01 7.04 -4.46
CA MET A 130 0.59 5.73 -4.27
C MET A 130 2.05 5.87 -3.87
N LEU A 131 2.47 5.07 -2.90
CA LEU A 131 3.87 4.84 -2.56
C LEU A 131 4.08 3.35 -2.38
N GLN A 132 5.05 2.79 -3.07
CA GLN A 132 5.63 1.50 -2.75
C GLN A 132 6.96 1.75 -2.04
N LEU A 133 7.25 1.08 -0.95
CA LEU A 133 8.56 1.04 -0.30
C LEU A 133 9.07 -0.39 -0.33
N LYS A 134 10.31 -0.58 -0.76
CA LYS A 134 11.02 -1.86 -0.72
C LYS A 134 12.35 -1.70 -0.01
N TYR A 135 12.45 -2.26 1.19
CA TYR A 135 13.69 -2.45 1.92
C TYR A 135 14.30 -3.77 1.46
N PHE A 136 15.52 -3.73 0.91
CA PHE A 136 16.23 -4.94 0.50
C PHE A 136 16.30 -5.95 1.68
N ARG A 137 15.85 -7.18 1.42
CA ARG A 137 15.71 -8.28 2.40
C ARG A 137 17.01 -8.61 3.13
N VAL A 138 16.87 -8.94 4.42
CA VAL A 138 17.58 -10.08 5.01
C VAL A 138 16.76 -11.35 4.71
N HIS A 139 17.40 -12.39 4.21
CA HIS A 139 16.81 -13.58 3.58
C HIS A 139 15.86 -14.38 4.53
N PRO A 140 14.74 -14.98 4.04
CA PRO A 140 13.77 -15.69 4.88
C PRO A 140 14.21 -17.08 5.41
N ARG A 141 15.45 -17.54 5.16
CA ARG A 141 15.91 -18.85 5.66
C ARG A 141 16.34 -18.83 7.13
N ASN A 142 16.37 -17.64 7.76
CA ASN A 142 16.79 -17.48 9.14
C ASN A 142 15.63 -17.17 10.07
N PHE A 143 14.58 -18.02 10.04
CA PHE A 143 13.52 -18.00 11.06
C PHE A 143 14.06 -18.23 12.49
N GLU A 144 15.34 -18.62 12.64
CA GLU A 144 16.04 -18.78 13.92
C GLU A 144 17.04 -17.66 14.27
N ILE A 145 17.18 -16.60 13.47
CA ILE A 145 18.02 -15.45 13.84
C ILE A 145 17.13 -14.25 14.15
N GLY A 146 16.41 -14.36 15.26
CA GLY A 146 16.06 -13.19 16.05
C GLY A 146 17.33 -12.63 16.67
N LEU A 147 18.16 -11.92 15.90
CA LEU A 147 19.25 -11.04 16.38
C LEU A 147 20.06 -10.50 15.19
N LYS A 148 19.72 -9.27 14.78
CA LYS A 148 20.54 -8.23 14.10
C LYS A 148 19.71 -7.24 13.26
N LEU A 149 18.40 -7.17 13.46
CA LEU A 149 17.61 -6.00 13.05
C LEU A 149 17.78 -4.79 14.00
N GLU A 150 18.61 -4.89 15.04
CA GLU A 150 18.99 -3.73 15.85
C GLU A 150 19.78 -2.67 15.04
N ASN A 151 20.39 -3.08 13.91
CA ASN A 151 21.16 -2.18 13.04
C ASN A 151 20.48 -1.85 11.70
N ALA A 152 19.38 -2.50 11.34
CA ALA A 152 18.46 -1.99 10.31
C ALA A 152 17.47 -1.02 10.98
N SER A 153 18.02 -0.12 11.80
CA SER A 153 17.34 1.09 12.19
C SER A 153 16.99 1.80 10.89
N ILE A 154 15.72 1.76 10.47
CA ILE A 154 15.20 2.78 9.54
C ILE A 154 15.37 4.07 10.31
N HIS A 155 16.50 4.74 10.10
CA HIS A 155 16.78 5.97 10.79
C HIS A 155 15.64 6.90 10.40
N PRO A 156 15.08 7.68 11.35
CA PRO A 156 14.09 8.71 11.02
C PRO A 156 14.52 9.62 9.86
N LYS A 157 15.83 9.68 9.61
CA LYS A 157 16.51 10.35 8.50
C LYS A 157 16.21 9.78 7.11
N ASP A 158 15.84 8.50 6.97
CA ASP A 158 15.57 7.88 5.65
C ASP A 158 14.17 8.19 5.10
N PHE A 159 13.25 8.65 5.98
CA PHE A 159 11.96 9.23 5.56
C PHE A 159 12.08 10.70 5.14
N VAL A 160 13.26 11.31 5.24
CA VAL A 160 13.41 12.78 5.15
C VAL A 160 13.21 13.33 3.74
N LYS A 161 13.18 12.49 2.69
CA LYS A 161 12.81 12.94 1.35
C LYS A 161 12.05 11.86 0.58
N ILE A 162 10.78 11.62 0.94
CA ILE A 162 9.85 11.03 -0.03
C ILE A 162 9.62 12.11 -1.08
N GLU A 163 10.18 11.90 -2.26
CA GLU A 163 9.94 12.78 -3.40
C GLU A 163 8.48 12.65 -3.83
N HIS A 164 7.87 13.76 -4.25
CA HIS A 164 6.49 13.78 -4.69
C HIS A 164 6.44 14.09 -6.18
N LYS A 165 5.94 13.16 -6.99
CA LYS A 165 5.80 13.31 -8.43
C LYS A 165 4.33 13.28 -8.82
N LYS A 166 3.86 14.35 -9.46
CA LYS A 166 2.50 14.43 -10.02
C LYS A 166 2.52 14.00 -11.46
N LEU A 167 1.60 13.12 -11.84
CA LEU A 167 1.49 12.58 -13.20
C LEU A 167 0.01 12.46 -13.60
N LYS A 168 -0.24 12.60 -14.90
CA LYS A 168 -1.48 12.09 -15.49
C LYS A 168 -1.37 10.58 -15.72
N LYS A 169 -2.50 9.91 -15.90
CA LYS A 169 -2.59 8.45 -16.07
C LYS A 169 -1.64 7.98 -17.16
N SER A 170 -1.69 8.58 -18.35
CA SER A 170 -0.82 8.20 -19.49
C SER A 170 0.66 8.20 -19.12
N ASN A 171 1.19 9.27 -18.51
CA ASN A 171 2.59 9.33 -18.10
C ASN A 171 2.98 8.30 -17.04
N PHE A 172 2.07 7.97 -16.13
CA PHE A 172 2.35 6.95 -15.12
C PHE A 172 2.39 5.55 -15.74
N ILE A 173 1.48 5.26 -16.69
CA ILE A 173 1.49 4.02 -17.48
C ILE A 173 2.77 3.92 -18.31
N ASP A 174 3.25 5.01 -18.90
CA ASP A 174 4.53 5.03 -19.63
C ASP A 174 5.70 4.67 -18.70
N LEU A 175 5.75 5.24 -17.48
CA LEU A 175 6.77 4.88 -16.48
C LEU A 175 6.73 3.39 -16.11
N LEU A 176 5.53 2.81 -15.98
CA LEU A 176 5.36 1.38 -15.69
C LEU A 176 5.86 0.51 -16.85
N ASN A 177 5.50 0.85 -18.09
CA ASN A 177 5.96 0.13 -19.28
C ASN A 177 7.49 0.18 -19.44
N GLU A 178 8.11 1.28 -19.03
CA GLU A 178 9.57 1.46 -19.06
C GLU A 178 10.29 0.90 -17.82
N ASN A 179 9.56 0.32 -16.85
CA ASN A 179 10.08 -0.13 -15.56
C ASN A 179 10.87 0.97 -14.79
N LYS A 180 10.40 2.22 -14.84
CA LYS A 180 11.03 3.40 -14.21
C LYS A 180 10.30 3.88 -12.94
N ILE A 181 9.63 2.97 -12.24
CA ILE A 181 9.04 3.26 -10.93
C ILE A 181 10.13 3.24 -9.86
N ASP A 182 10.12 4.24 -8.99
CA ASP A 182 11.02 4.35 -7.84
C ASP A 182 10.23 4.11 -6.55
N TYR A 183 10.69 3.13 -5.78
CA TYR A 183 10.14 2.72 -4.48
C TYR A 183 10.38 3.74 -3.34
N LYS A 184 10.76 4.97 -3.65
CA LYS A 184 10.87 6.08 -2.68
C LYS A 184 10.11 7.33 -3.12
N VAL A 185 9.45 7.26 -4.28
CA VAL A 185 8.64 8.36 -4.83
C VAL A 185 7.18 8.14 -4.50
N LEU A 186 6.56 9.15 -3.89
CA LEU A 186 5.11 9.26 -3.80
C LEU A 186 4.57 9.76 -5.15
N TYR A 187 3.79 8.93 -5.81
CA TYR A 187 3.13 9.27 -7.07
C TYR A 187 1.72 9.78 -6.79
N GLU A 188 1.41 10.99 -7.24
CA GLU A 188 0.04 11.50 -7.37
C GLU A 188 -0.39 11.31 -8.82
N VAL A 189 -1.29 10.35 -9.07
CA VAL A 189 -1.73 9.99 -10.42
C VAL A 189 -3.19 10.41 -10.60
N SER A 190 -3.43 11.31 -11.54
CA SER A 190 -4.77 11.83 -11.85
C SER A 190 -5.28 11.29 -13.19
N LYS A 191 -6.61 11.19 -13.36
CA LYS A 191 -7.17 10.97 -14.70
C LYS A 191 -6.71 12.07 -15.64
N ASP A 192 -6.51 11.75 -16.92
CA ASP A 192 -5.98 12.69 -17.90
C ASP A 192 -6.82 13.97 -18.03
N LYS A 193 -8.15 13.89 -17.84
CA LYS A 193 -9.06 15.05 -17.83
C LYS A 193 -8.97 15.95 -16.59
N TYR A 194 -8.24 15.54 -15.55
CA TYR A 194 -8.12 16.25 -14.26
C TYR A 194 -6.70 16.69 -13.92
N TYR A 195 -5.76 16.42 -14.82
CA TYR A 195 -4.39 16.91 -14.72
C TYR A 195 -4.31 18.34 -15.26
#